data_AF-A0A944C2E2-F1
#
_entry.id   AF-A0A944C2E2-F1
#
_cell.length_a   1.000
_cell.length_b   1.000
_cell.length_c   1.000
_cell.angle_alpha   90.00
_cell.angle_beta   90.00
_cell.angle_gamma   90.00
#
_symmetry.space_group_name_H-M   'P 1'
#
loop_
_entity.id
_entity.type
_entity.pdbx_description
1 polymer ?
#
loop_
_entity_poly.entity_id
_entity_poly.type
_entity_poly.pdbx_seq_one_letter_code
_entity_poly.pdbx_strand_id
1 'polypeptide(L)'
;ANPAASFNAEDLYSSGVCFAVSQKQYDEAYMIAPLAFAQRLFEHEGTLTSLELKLKPSADPEQALRRIRQTLGSGFKALNRAEQQEDTFNVMNIEKTMAYFFLTFILLVACFNIVGTVSMLMIDKRADVVTLRSLGADEGLIFRIFLCEGSMISFLGAVAGTLLGLLICYLQQTFGLLSLGGSSGNFIIDDYPVSIHPSDVVIVFFTVLIVGFLAVLYPAKYLTRRFL
;
A
#
# COMPACT_ATOMS: atom_id res chain seq x y z
N ALA A 1 32.96 36.53 -33.03
CA ALA A 1 32.72 36.74 -31.58
C ALA A 1 33.04 35.43 -30.87
N ASN A 2 33.87 35.46 -29.82
CA ASN A 2 34.27 34.25 -29.09
C ASN A 2 33.14 33.83 -28.14
N PRO A 3 32.45 32.70 -28.35
CA PRO A 3 31.33 32.28 -27.50
C PRO A 3 31.77 32.00 -26.05
N ALA A 4 33.05 31.67 -25.85
CA ALA A 4 33.60 31.38 -24.53
C ALA A 4 33.67 32.61 -23.61
N ALA A 5 33.70 33.82 -24.18
CA ALA A 5 33.74 35.07 -23.40
C ALA A 5 32.37 35.48 -22.85
N SER A 6 31.30 34.73 -23.16
CA SER A 6 29.94 35.01 -22.70
C SER A 6 29.53 34.18 -21.49
N PHE A 7 30.43 33.35 -20.96
CA PHE A 7 30.19 32.55 -19.76
C PHE A 7 30.78 33.25 -18.54
N ASN A 8 30.01 33.30 -17.46
CA ASN A 8 30.51 33.69 -16.15
C ASN A 8 31.21 32.51 -15.50
N ALA A 9 32.42 32.76 -15.02
CA ALA A 9 33.24 31.78 -14.31
C ALA A 9 33.71 32.39 -13.00
N GLU A 10 33.65 31.61 -11.93
CA GLU A 10 34.14 31.99 -10.62
C GLU A 10 34.78 30.77 -9.95
N ASP A 11 35.87 30.99 -9.21
CA ASP A 11 36.61 29.92 -8.55
C ASP A 11 36.03 29.62 -7.16
N LEU A 12 35.81 28.34 -6.87
CA LEU A 12 35.36 27.86 -5.56
C LEU A 12 36.31 26.80 -5.03
N TYR A 13 36.73 26.94 -3.78
CA TYR A 13 37.46 25.88 -3.08
C TYR A 13 36.50 24.76 -2.67
N SER A 14 36.77 23.54 -3.14
CA SER A 14 36.03 22.36 -2.70
C SER A 14 36.35 22.05 -1.24
N SER A 15 35.32 21.93 -0.41
CA SER A 15 35.45 21.57 1.01
C SER A 15 35.76 20.10 1.25
N GLY A 16 35.80 19.27 0.20
CA GLY A 16 36.07 17.83 0.28
C GLY A 16 34.93 16.99 0.87
N VAL A 17 33.78 17.60 1.19
CA VAL A 17 32.56 16.90 1.60
C VAL A 17 31.61 16.74 0.43
N CYS A 18 31.08 15.53 0.26
CA CYS A 18 30.10 15.20 -0.77
C CYS A 18 28.69 15.20 -0.15
N PHE A 19 27.75 15.86 -0.83
CA PHE A 19 26.33 15.73 -0.52
C PHE A 19 25.81 14.47 -1.18
N ALA A 20 25.33 13.52 -0.38
CA ALA A 20 24.73 12.29 -0.87
C ALA A 20 23.40 12.05 -0.15
N VAL A 21 22.32 12.04 -0.92
CA VAL A 21 20.97 11.68 -0.49
C VAL A 21 20.65 10.24 -0.92
N SER A 22 21.60 9.55 -1.55
CA SER A 22 21.44 8.15 -1.94
C SER A 22 20.33 7.94 -2.97
N GLN A 23 20.08 8.97 -3.79
CA GLN A 23 19.10 8.98 -4.87
C GLN A 23 19.73 9.69 -6.07
N LYS A 24 19.92 8.97 -7.18
CA LYS A 24 20.62 9.51 -8.37
C LYS A 24 20.06 10.83 -8.88
N GLN A 25 18.74 11.00 -8.84
CA GLN A 25 18.10 12.23 -9.30
C GLN A 25 18.58 13.48 -8.55
N TYR A 26 18.94 13.34 -7.26
CA TYR A 26 19.45 14.44 -6.46
C TYR A 26 20.98 14.49 -6.48
N ASP A 27 21.64 13.33 -6.42
CA ASP A 27 23.10 13.28 -6.31
C ASP A 27 23.82 13.67 -7.61
N GLU A 28 23.22 13.45 -8.79
CA GLU A 28 23.79 13.88 -10.08
C GLU A 28 23.43 15.33 -10.46
N ALA A 29 22.34 15.88 -9.91
CA ALA A 29 21.78 17.14 -10.37
C ALA A 29 22.10 18.35 -9.45
N TYR A 30 22.55 18.12 -8.22
CA TYR A 30 22.73 19.19 -7.24
C TYR A 30 24.18 19.40 -6.84
N MET A 31 24.58 20.67 -6.78
CA MET A 31 25.84 21.12 -6.17
C MET A 31 25.51 22.15 -5.09
N ILE A 32 26.02 21.96 -3.88
CA ILE A 32 25.82 22.89 -2.77
C ILE A 32 26.98 23.87 -2.73
N ALA A 33 26.68 25.16 -2.87
CA ALA A 33 27.64 26.24 -2.78
C ALA A 33 27.10 27.38 -1.90
N PRO A 34 27.97 28.26 -1.37
CA PRO A 34 27.53 29.46 -0.65
C PRO A 34 26.61 30.34 -1.50
N LEU A 35 25.54 30.88 -0.91
CA LEU A 35 24.57 31.73 -1.62
C LEU A 35 25.24 32.92 -2.32
N ALA A 36 26.18 33.58 -1.64
CA ALA A 36 26.90 34.73 -2.18
C ALA A 36 27.77 34.38 -3.40
N PHE A 37 28.21 33.13 -3.55
CA PHE A 37 28.89 32.65 -4.74
C PHE A 37 27.88 32.43 -5.87
N ALA A 38 26.78 31.71 -5.60
CA ALA A 38 25.74 31.49 -6.61
C ALA A 38 25.15 32.79 -7.15
N GLN A 39 24.88 33.78 -6.29
CA GLN A 39 24.34 35.08 -6.71
C GLN A 39 25.30 35.87 -7.62
N ARG A 40 26.61 35.79 -7.38
CA ARG A 40 27.62 36.44 -8.23
C ARG A 40 27.80 35.70 -9.55
N LEU A 41 27.88 34.37 -9.50
CA LEU A 41 28.00 33.53 -10.69
C LEU A 41 26.80 33.66 -11.66
N PHE A 42 25.58 33.75 -11.12
CA PHE A 42 24.35 33.89 -11.90
C PHE A 42 23.92 35.36 -12.13
N GLU A 43 24.72 36.35 -11.72
CA GLU A 43 24.40 37.79 -11.86
C GLU A 43 23.04 38.19 -11.27
N HIS A 44 22.68 37.58 -10.15
CA HIS A 44 21.39 37.73 -9.48
C HIS A 44 21.59 38.13 -8.03
N GLU A 45 22.22 39.29 -7.83
CA GLU A 45 22.45 39.84 -6.50
C GLU A 45 21.14 40.29 -5.85
N GLY A 46 20.90 39.81 -4.62
CA GLY A 46 19.73 40.19 -3.82
C GLY A 46 18.42 39.49 -4.17
N THR A 47 18.39 38.58 -5.16
CA THR A 47 17.21 37.76 -5.47
C THR A 47 17.39 36.32 -4.98
N LEU A 48 16.26 35.68 -4.65
CA LEU A 48 16.18 34.29 -4.22
C LEU A 48 15.15 33.56 -5.09
N THR A 49 15.53 32.41 -5.63
CA THR A 49 14.63 31.58 -6.47
C THR A 49 13.62 30.82 -5.61
N SER A 50 14.07 30.26 -4.50
CA SER A 50 13.26 29.46 -3.58
C SER A 50 13.70 29.68 -2.14
N LEU A 51 12.76 29.54 -1.21
CA LEU A 51 13.02 29.55 0.22
C LEU A 51 12.50 28.23 0.80
N GLU A 52 13.40 27.43 1.33
CA GLU A 52 13.05 26.18 2.02
C GLU A 52 12.88 26.43 3.51
N LEU A 53 11.73 26.01 4.05
CA LEU A 53 11.40 26.18 5.46
C LEU A 53 11.27 24.82 6.12
N LYS A 54 12.15 24.53 7.07
CA LYS A 54 12.05 23.34 7.91
C LYS A 54 11.18 23.62 9.12
N LEU A 55 10.03 22.96 9.20
CA LEU A 55 9.13 23.07 10.35
C LEU A 55 9.69 22.35 11.58
N LYS A 56 9.30 22.82 12.77
CA LYS A 56 9.60 22.14 14.03
C LYS A 56 8.83 20.81 14.11
N PRO A 57 9.36 19.76 14.78
CA PRO A 57 8.73 18.43 14.81
C PRO A 57 7.29 18.40 15.32
N SER A 58 6.92 19.34 16.19
CA SER A 58 5.59 19.42 16.81
C SER A 58 4.58 20.28 16.03
N ALA A 59 4.95 20.82 14.86
CA ALA A 59 4.10 21.70 14.08
C ALA A 59 3.34 20.94 13.00
N ASP A 60 2.05 21.24 12.83
CA ASP A 60 1.23 20.69 11.76
C ASP A 60 1.59 21.31 10.39
N PRO A 61 2.01 20.51 9.40
CA PRO A 61 2.51 21.03 8.13
C PRO A 61 1.40 21.68 7.29
N GLU A 62 0.17 21.19 7.34
CA GLU A 62 -0.93 21.79 6.56
C GLU A 62 -1.37 23.13 7.14
N GLN A 63 -1.45 23.25 8.46
CA GLN A 63 -1.77 24.52 9.13
C GLN A 63 -0.67 25.55 8.89
N ALA A 64 0.60 25.15 8.96
CA ALA A 64 1.71 26.03 8.64
C ALA A 64 1.65 26.51 7.19
N LEU A 65 1.42 25.60 6.23
CA LEU A 65 1.29 25.93 4.82
C LEU A 65 0.14 26.91 4.57
N ARG A 66 -1.02 26.69 5.19
CA ARG A 66 -2.18 27.61 5.10
C ARG A 66 -1.83 29.01 5.58
N ARG A 67 -1.15 29.15 6.73
CA ARG A 67 -0.71 30.45 7.25
C ARG A 67 0.30 31.13 6.34
N ILE A 68 1.24 30.37 5.79
CA ILE A 68 2.25 30.86 4.83
C ILE A 68 1.56 31.37 3.56
N ARG A 69 0.62 30.61 2.98
CA ARG A 69 -0.16 31.02 1.80
C ARG A 69 -0.97 32.29 2.06
N GLN A 70 -1.57 32.42 3.24
CA GLN A 70 -2.31 33.63 3.63
C GLN A 70 -1.39 34.86 3.76
N THR A 71 -0.15 34.68 4.21
CA THR A 71 0.79 35.78 4.45
C THR A 71 1.52 36.22 3.18
N LEU A 72 1.84 35.29 2.27
CA LEU A 72 2.56 35.57 1.02
C LEU A 72 1.68 36.05 -0.15
N GLY A 73 0.35 35.90 -0.06
CA GLY A 73 -0.58 36.30 -1.10
C GLY A 73 -0.49 35.43 -2.38
N SER A 74 -0.95 35.96 -3.51
CA SER A 74 -1.05 35.23 -4.79
C SER A 74 0.22 35.27 -5.67
N GLY A 75 1.25 36.04 -5.27
CA GLY A 75 2.48 36.20 -6.04
C GLY A 75 3.47 35.04 -5.92
N PHE A 76 3.30 34.16 -4.93
CA PHE A 76 4.22 33.05 -4.65
C PHE A 76 3.46 31.73 -4.52
N LYS A 77 4.05 30.65 -5.01
CA LYS A 77 3.53 29.29 -4.80
C LYS A 77 4.21 28.66 -3.59
N ALA A 78 3.49 28.53 -2.48
CA ALA A 78 3.94 27.74 -1.35
C ALA A 78 3.52 26.28 -1.55
N LEU A 79 4.50 25.41 -1.78
CA LEU A 79 4.33 23.97 -1.99
C LEU A 79 4.84 23.21 -0.77
N ASN A 80 4.11 22.18 -0.34
CA ASN A 80 4.59 21.23 0.65
C ASN A 80 5.43 20.13 -0.05
N ARG A 81 6.22 19.37 0.72
CA ARG A 81 7.06 18.29 0.21
C ARG A 81 6.29 17.27 -0.64
N ALA A 82 5.05 16.97 -0.25
CA ALA A 82 4.18 16.07 -1.01
C ALA A 82 3.76 16.65 -2.38
N GLU A 83 3.52 17.96 -2.46
CA GLU A 83 3.18 18.67 -3.71
C GLU A 83 4.43 18.89 -4.59
N GLN A 84 5.62 18.98 -4.00
CA GLN A 84 6.87 19.05 -4.78
C GLN A 84 7.22 17.72 -5.47
N GLN A 85 6.70 16.61 -4.97
CA GLN A 85 6.96 15.26 -5.50
C GLN A 85 5.68 14.61 -6.07
N GLU A 86 4.91 15.38 -6.84
CA GLU A 86 3.65 14.91 -7.44
C GLU A 86 3.83 13.68 -8.32
N ASP A 87 4.91 13.57 -9.09
CA ASP A 87 5.13 12.43 -10.00
C ASP A 87 5.33 11.12 -9.25
N THR A 88 6.17 11.10 -8.20
CA THR A 88 6.35 9.89 -7.37
C THR A 88 5.08 9.55 -6.59
N PHE A 89 4.34 10.56 -6.11
CA PHE A 89 3.10 10.34 -5.37
C PHE A 89 1.97 9.81 -6.27
N ASN A 90 1.87 10.34 -7.50
CA ASN A 90 0.88 9.92 -8.49
C ASN A 90 1.15 8.48 -8.95
N VAL A 91 2.41 8.12 -9.22
CA VAL A 91 2.78 6.74 -9.55
C VAL A 91 2.41 5.79 -8.41
N MET A 92 2.75 6.15 -7.16
CA MET A 92 2.42 5.32 -6.00
C MET A 92 0.90 5.14 -5.82
N ASN A 93 0.10 6.18 -6.09
CA ASN A 93 -1.37 6.08 -6.03
C ASN A 93 -1.94 5.22 -7.16
N ILE A 94 -1.40 5.33 -8.38
CA ILE A 94 -1.83 4.50 -9.51
C ILE A 94 -1.52 3.03 -9.22
N GLU A 95 -0.33 2.71 -8.71
CA GLU A 95 0.05 1.36 -8.31
C GLU A 95 -0.89 0.79 -7.23
N LYS A 96 -1.15 1.56 -6.16
CA LYS A 96 -2.09 1.15 -5.11
C LYS A 96 -3.50 0.89 -5.65
N THR A 97 -3.95 1.74 -6.57
CA THR A 97 -5.28 1.60 -7.18
C THR A 97 -5.37 0.34 -8.04
N MET A 98 -4.35 0.06 -8.85
CA MET A 98 -4.29 -1.16 -9.68
C MET A 98 -4.20 -2.42 -8.82
N ALA A 99 -3.36 -2.41 -7.78
CA ALA A 99 -3.27 -3.49 -6.81
C ALA A 99 -4.62 -3.75 -6.12
N TYR A 100 -5.34 -2.69 -5.75
CA TYR A 100 -6.69 -2.81 -5.18
C TYR A 100 -7.70 -3.45 -6.14
N PHE A 101 -7.67 -3.10 -7.43
CA PHE A 101 -8.53 -3.73 -8.44
C PHE A 101 -8.23 -5.22 -8.60
N PHE A 102 -6.95 -5.61 -8.67
CA PHE A 102 -6.58 -7.03 -8.74
C PHE A 102 -7.00 -7.79 -7.49
N LEU A 103 -6.77 -7.24 -6.30
CA LEU A 103 -7.19 -7.85 -5.04
C LEU A 103 -8.70 -8.08 -5.00
N THR A 104 -9.48 -7.07 -5.41
CA THR A 104 -10.94 -7.14 -5.46
C THR A 104 -11.40 -8.22 -6.45
N PHE A 105 -10.76 -8.32 -7.61
CA PHE A 105 -11.09 -9.33 -8.62
C PHE A 105 -10.80 -10.76 -8.13
N ILE A 106 -9.62 -10.97 -7.50
CA ILE A 106 -9.26 -12.27 -6.90
C ILE A 106 -10.24 -12.65 -5.80
N LEU A 107 -10.62 -11.70 -4.94
CA LEU A 107 -11.59 -11.92 -3.87
C LEU A 107 -12.96 -12.34 -4.43
N LEU A 108 -13.42 -11.69 -5.50
CA LEU A 108 -14.68 -12.01 -6.15
C LEU A 108 -14.67 -13.45 -6.72
N VAL A 109 -13.58 -13.85 -7.38
CA VAL A 109 -13.42 -15.23 -7.88
C VAL A 109 -13.40 -16.24 -6.74
N ALA A 110 -12.71 -15.93 -5.63
CA ALA A 110 -12.66 -16.78 -4.45
C ALA A 110 -14.05 -16.95 -3.81
N CYS A 111 -14.84 -15.87 -3.70
CA CYS A 111 -16.21 -15.94 -3.18
C CYS A 111 -17.10 -16.86 -4.02
N PHE A 112 -17.03 -16.79 -5.36
CA PHE A 112 -17.77 -17.70 -6.22
C PHE A 112 -17.35 -19.15 -6.05
N ASN A 113 -16.05 -19.40 -5.86
CA ASN A 113 -15.54 -20.74 -5.61
C ASN A 113 -16.12 -21.33 -4.31
N ILE A 114 -16.10 -20.55 -3.22
CA ILE A 114 -16.67 -20.96 -1.93
C ILE A 114 -18.16 -21.31 -2.07
N VAL A 115 -18.94 -20.45 -2.73
CA VAL A 115 -20.38 -20.69 -2.94
C VAL A 115 -20.59 -21.97 -3.75
N GLY A 116 -19.79 -22.21 -4.79
CA GLY A 116 -19.83 -23.43 -5.59
C GLY A 116 -19.54 -24.68 -4.77
N THR A 117 -18.46 -24.67 -4.00
CA THR A 117 -18.06 -25.81 -3.16
C THR A 117 -19.09 -26.11 -2.07
N VAL A 118 -19.59 -25.10 -1.37
CA VAL A 118 -20.62 -25.29 -0.34
C VAL A 118 -21.93 -25.81 -0.96
N SER A 119 -22.33 -25.28 -2.11
CA SER A 119 -23.54 -25.73 -2.81
C SER A 119 -23.42 -27.19 -3.24
N MET A 120 -22.27 -27.59 -3.79
CA MET A 120 -22.01 -28.97 -4.17
C MET A 120 -22.03 -29.91 -2.96
N LEU A 121 -21.38 -29.51 -1.86
CA LEU A 121 -21.36 -30.29 -0.62
C LEU A 121 -22.78 -30.52 -0.07
N MET A 122 -23.64 -29.49 -0.11
CA MET A 122 -25.04 -29.63 0.29
C MET A 122 -25.82 -30.59 -0.62
N ILE A 123 -25.56 -30.59 -1.92
CA ILE A 123 -26.21 -31.49 -2.89
C ILE A 123 -25.78 -32.94 -2.64
N ASP A 124 -24.48 -33.19 -2.45
CA ASP A 124 -23.95 -34.53 -2.17
C ASP A 124 -24.50 -35.10 -0.87
N LYS A 125 -24.72 -34.25 0.14
CA LYS A 125 -25.28 -34.62 1.45
C LYS A 125 -26.81 -34.67 1.50
N ARG A 126 -27.50 -34.49 0.37
CA ARG A 126 -28.97 -34.45 0.34
C ARG A 126 -29.63 -35.75 0.84
N ALA A 127 -29.06 -36.92 0.54
CA ALA A 127 -29.60 -38.21 1.00
C ALA A 127 -29.53 -38.35 2.53
N ASP A 128 -28.42 -37.90 3.14
CA ASP A 128 -28.23 -37.88 4.58
C ASP A 128 -29.26 -36.94 5.25
N VAL A 129 -29.51 -35.78 4.65
CA VAL A 129 -30.51 -34.80 5.11
C VAL A 129 -31.93 -35.38 5.10
N VAL A 130 -32.30 -36.11 4.04
CA VAL A 130 -33.62 -36.77 3.97
C VAL A 130 -33.76 -37.82 5.08
N THR A 131 -32.70 -38.59 5.34
CA THR A 131 -32.68 -39.59 6.42
C THR A 131 -32.85 -38.95 7.79
N LEU A 132 -32.11 -37.87 8.07
CA LEU A 132 -32.24 -37.08 9.30
C LEU A 132 -33.66 -36.53 9.48
N ARG A 133 -34.27 -36.05 8.39
CA ARG A 133 -35.65 -35.54 8.41
C ARG A 133 -36.66 -36.65 8.71
N SER A 134 -36.47 -37.85 8.16
CA SER A 134 -37.29 -39.04 8.50
C SER A 134 -37.12 -39.50 9.96
N LEU A 135 -36.00 -39.17 10.61
CA LEU A 135 -35.76 -39.40 12.03
C LEU A 135 -36.32 -38.28 12.94
N GLY A 136 -36.97 -37.26 12.37
CA GLY A 136 -37.58 -36.15 13.11
C GLY A 136 -36.67 -34.93 13.33
N ALA A 137 -35.56 -34.82 12.59
CA ALA A 137 -34.74 -33.61 12.64
C ALA A 137 -35.48 -32.39 12.08
N ASP A 138 -35.52 -31.32 12.87
CA ASP A 138 -36.08 -30.03 12.48
C ASP A 138 -35.15 -29.29 11.48
N GLU A 139 -35.71 -28.42 10.66
CA GLU A 139 -35.00 -27.60 9.68
C GLU A 139 -33.88 -26.76 10.31
N GLY A 140 -34.10 -26.27 11.53
CA GLY A 140 -33.10 -25.52 12.28
C GLY A 140 -31.88 -26.36 12.66
N LEU A 141 -32.06 -27.67 12.89
CA LEU A 141 -30.98 -28.59 13.22
C LEU A 141 -30.12 -28.88 11.99
N ILE A 142 -30.75 -29.12 10.84
CA ILE A 142 -30.06 -29.31 9.55
C ILE A 142 -29.27 -28.04 9.18
N PHE A 143 -29.89 -26.86 9.31
CA PHE A 143 -29.23 -25.58 9.06
C PHE A 143 -28.01 -25.37 9.96
N ARG A 144 -28.12 -25.70 11.26
CA ARG A 144 -27.00 -25.60 12.21
C ARG A 144 -25.83 -26.53 11.87
N ILE A 145 -26.11 -27.75 11.40
CA ILE A 145 -25.05 -28.69 10.98
C ILE A 145 -24.25 -28.09 9.83
N PHE A 146 -24.92 -27.65 8.76
CA PHE A 146 -24.24 -27.06 7.60
C PHE A 146 -23.53 -25.75 7.94
N LEU A 147 -24.13 -24.93 8.80
CA LEU A 147 -23.48 -23.71 9.28
C LEU A 147 -22.20 -24.02 10.07
N CYS A 148 -22.23 -25.03 10.94
CA CYS A 148 -21.07 -25.46 11.72
C CYS A 148 -19.96 -26.03 10.83
N GLU A 149 -20.32 -26.88 9.87
CA GLU A 149 -19.37 -27.50 8.93
C GLU A 149 -18.71 -26.43 8.04
N GLY A 150 -19.49 -25.54 7.43
CA GLY A 150 -18.94 -24.44 6.62
C GLY A 150 -18.13 -23.43 7.44
N SER A 151 -18.48 -23.21 8.72
CA SER A 151 -17.69 -22.37 9.62
C SER A 151 -16.36 -23.01 9.99
N MET A 152 -16.31 -24.34 10.20
CA MET A 152 -15.05 -25.06 10.45
C MET A 152 -14.11 -24.98 9.25
N ILE A 153 -14.64 -25.16 8.03
CA ILE A 153 -13.85 -25.03 6.79
C ILE A 153 -13.29 -23.61 6.67
N SER A 154 -14.14 -22.59 6.88
CA SER A 154 -13.72 -21.18 6.84
C SER A 154 -12.66 -20.86 7.90
N PHE A 155 -12.80 -21.40 9.11
CA PHE A 155 -11.84 -21.20 10.19
C PHE A 155 -10.48 -21.85 9.89
N LEU A 156 -10.49 -23.12 9.44
CA LEU A 156 -9.26 -23.81 9.03
C LEU A 156 -8.57 -23.09 7.88
N GLY A 157 -9.34 -22.63 6.89
CA GLY A 157 -8.83 -21.82 5.79
C GLY A 157 -8.21 -20.50 6.25
N ALA A 158 -8.85 -19.79 7.17
CA ALA A 158 -8.33 -18.55 7.74
C ALA A 158 -7.01 -18.79 8.49
N VAL A 159 -6.94 -19.82 9.34
CA VAL A 159 -5.71 -20.17 10.08
C VAL A 159 -4.59 -20.55 9.13
N ALA A 160 -4.84 -21.46 8.18
CA ALA A 160 -3.84 -21.90 7.20
C ALA A 160 -3.38 -20.75 6.29
N GLY A 161 -4.31 -19.91 5.83
CA GLY A 161 -4.03 -18.75 4.99
C GLY A 161 -3.21 -17.69 5.72
N THR A 162 -3.54 -17.38 6.98
CA THR A 162 -2.75 -16.44 7.79
C THR A 162 -1.35 -16.98 8.07
N LEU A 163 -1.20 -18.27 8.38
CA LEU A 163 0.11 -18.89 8.57
C LEU A 163 0.95 -18.85 7.29
N LEU A 164 0.37 -19.20 6.14
CA LEU A 164 1.06 -19.11 4.85
C LEU A 164 1.44 -17.66 4.49
N GLY A 165 0.54 -16.70 4.71
CA GLY A 165 0.81 -15.28 4.47
C GLY A 165 1.96 -14.77 5.33
N LEU A 166 1.95 -15.08 6.63
CA LEU A 166 3.04 -14.74 7.55
C LEU A 166 4.36 -15.41 7.14
N LEU A 167 4.32 -16.67 6.72
CA LEU A 167 5.50 -17.38 6.24
C LEU A 167 6.08 -16.71 4.99
N ILE A 168 5.25 -16.32 4.04
CA ILE A 168 5.68 -15.59 2.83
C ILE A 168 6.28 -14.23 3.22
N CYS A 169 5.65 -13.47 4.12
CA CYS A 169 6.20 -12.21 4.58
C CYS A 169 7.54 -12.39 5.31
N TYR A 170 7.68 -13.44 6.12
CA TYR A 170 8.92 -13.78 6.81
C TYR A 170 10.04 -14.17 5.83
N LEU A 171 9.71 -14.98 4.81
CA LEU A 171 10.64 -15.33 3.74
C LEU A 171 11.05 -14.10 2.94
N GLN A 172 10.13 -13.18 2.65
CA GLN A 172 10.42 -11.93 1.98
C GLN A 172 11.37 -11.05 2.83
N GLN A 173 11.15 -10.95 4.14
CA GLN A 173 12.06 -10.21 5.05
C GLN A 173 13.45 -10.84 5.16
N THR A 174 13.54 -12.16 5.08
CA THR A 174 14.80 -12.90 5.27
C THR A 174 15.63 -12.99 3.98
N PHE A 175 14.97 -13.17 2.83
CA PHE A 175 15.63 -13.48 1.56
C PHE A 175 15.52 -12.37 0.51
N GLY A 176 14.69 -11.34 0.71
CA GLY A 176 14.59 -10.24 -0.25
C GLY A 176 14.15 -10.69 -1.65
N LEU A 177 13.19 -11.62 -1.73
CA LEU A 177 12.81 -12.30 -2.98
C LEU A 177 12.24 -11.34 -4.05
N LEU A 178 11.65 -10.23 -3.63
CA LEU A 178 11.17 -9.14 -4.48
C LEU A 178 12.06 -7.91 -4.30
N SER A 179 13.13 -7.87 -5.09
CA SER A 179 14.00 -6.70 -5.17
C SER A 179 13.42 -5.64 -6.09
N LEU A 180 13.42 -4.38 -5.64
CA LEU A 180 13.05 -3.21 -6.45
C LEU A 180 14.17 -2.90 -7.45
N GLY A 181 14.31 -3.76 -8.47
CA GLY A 181 15.17 -3.53 -9.63
C GLY A 181 16.43 -4.37 -9.65
N GLY A 182 16.39 -5.48 -10.38
CA GLY A 182 17.56 -6.26 -10.80
C GLY A 182 18.45 -5.54 -11.83
N SER A 183 18.63 -4.23 -11.73
CA SER A 183 19.43 -3.46 -12.68
C SER A 183 20.16 -2.32 -11.96
N SER A 184 21.36 -2.66 -11.47
CA SER A 184 22.50 -1.73 -11.38
C SER A 184 22.24 -0.38 -10.70
N GLY A 185 22.34 -0.35 -9.37
CA GLY A 185 22.89 0.79 -8.63
C GLY A 185 22.01 2.04 -8.49
N ASN A 186 20.68 1.91 -8.44
CA ASN A 186 19.77 3.08 -8.39
C ASN A 186 18.89 3.21 -7.15
N PHE A 187 18.80 2.21 -6.27
CA PHE A 187 18.01 2.29 -5.04
C PHE A 187 18.77 1.60 -3.91
N ILE A 188 19.02 2.32 -2.81
CA ILE A 188 19.72 1.81 -1.60
C ILE A 188 18.77 1.02 -0.68
N ILE A 189 17.53 0.83 -1.11
CA ILE A 189 16.56 -0.08 -0.48
C ILE A 189 16.36 -1.22 -1.48
N ASP A 190 17.21 -2.26 -1.35
CA ASP A 190 17.20 -3.41 -2.25
C ASP A 190 15.91 -4.25 -2.14
N ASP A 191 15.17 -4.10 -1.04
CA ASP A 191 13.95 -4.86 -0.76
C ASP A 191 12.75 -3.96 -0.46
N TYR A 192 11.58 -4.29 -1.03
CA TYR A 192 10.33 -3.65 -0.61
C TYR A 192 10.13 -3.86 0.91
N PRO A 193 10.19 -2.81 1.75
CA PRO A 193 10.22 -2.98 3.19
C PRO A 193 8.84 -3.45 3.68
N VAL A 194 8.68 -4.76 3.85
CA VAL A 194 7.47 -5.35 4.41
C VAL A 194 7.54 -5.23 5.93
N SER A 195 6.86 -4.23 6.49
CA SER A 195 6.65 -4.11 7.93
C SER A 195 5.35 -4.80 8.33
N ILE A 196 5.46 -5.97 8.97
CA ILE A 196 4.31 -6.72 9.45
C ILE A 196 3.86 -6.07 10.77
N HIS A 197 2.71 -5.40 10.74
CA HIS A 197 2.08 -4.88 11.95
C HIS A 197 1.11 -5.93 12.50
N PRO A 198 1.24 -6.34 13.78
CA PRO A 198 0.35 -7.34 14.38
C PRO A 198 -1.13 -6.94 14.34
N SER A 199 -1.43 -5.64 14.40
CA SER A 199 -2.78 -5.10 14.26
C SER A 199 -3.43 -5.51 12.95
N ASP A 200 -2.69 -5.43 11.85
CA ASP A 200 -3.20 -5.64 10.51
C ASP A 200 -3.50 -7.12 10.29
N VAL A 201 -2.64 -7.99 10.82
CA VAL A 201 -2.85 -9.45 10.81
C VAL A 201 -4.14 -9.83 11.53
N VAL A 202 -4.38 -9.25 12.71
CA VAL A 202 -5.60 -9.51 13.50
C VAL A 202 -6.84 -9.01 12.74
N ILE A 203 -6.79 -7.80 12.18
CA ILE A 203 -7.91 -7.23 11.40
C ILE A 203 -8.23 -8.10 10.18
N VAL A 204 -7.21 -8.52 9.42
CA VAL A 204 -7.40 -9.39 8.25
C VAL A 204 -7.97 -10.74 8.66
N PHE A 205 -7.45 -11.36 9.72
CA PHE A 205 -7.95 -12.65 10.22
C PHE A 205 -9.45 -12.59 10.56
N PHE A 206 -9.88 -11.56 11.31
CA PHE A 206 -11.30 -11.37 11.62
C PHE A 206 -12.15 -11.04 10.39
N THR A 207 -11.61 -10.26 9.45
CA THR A 207 -12.32 -9.93 8.20
C THR A 207 -12.59 -11.18 7.38
N VAL A 208 -11.60 -12.05 7.20
CA VAL A 208 -11.76 -13.33 6.47
C VAL A 208 -12.75 -14.24 7.18
N LEU A 209 -12.72 -14.31 8.52
CA LEU A 209 -13.69 -15.09 9.29
C LEU A 209 -15.12 -14.60 9.08
N ILE A 210 -15.36 -13.28 9.13
CA ILE A 210 -16.68 -12.68 8.93
C ILE A 210 -17.18 -12.93 7.51
N VAL A 211 -16.33 -12.71 6.50
CA VAL A 211 -16.68 -12.93 5.09
C VAL A 211 -16.95 -14.41 4.81
N GLY A 212 -16.12 -15.32 5.34
CA GLY A 212 -16.33 -16.76 5.21
C GLY A 212 -17.63 -17.21 5.86
N PHE A 213 -17.94 -16.70 7.06
CA PHE A 213 -19.20 -16.98 7.74
C PHE A 213 -20.42 -16.47 6.96
N LEU A 214 -20.36 -15.24 6.43
CA LEU A 214 -21.41 -14.67 5.56
C LEU A 214 -21.59 -15.47 4.26
N ALA A 215 -20.48 -15.90 3.65
CA ALA A 215 -20.49 -16.70 2.42
C ALA A 215 -21.10 -18.08 2.61
N VAL A 216 -21.04 -18.66 3.82
CA VAL A 216 -21.71 -19.92 4.18
C VAL A 216 -23.18 -19.70 4.56
N LEU A 217 -23.47 -18.59 5.26
CA LEU A 217 -24.84 -18.23 5.66
C LEU A 217 -25.78 -18.05 4.48
N TYR A 218 -25.32 -17.40 3.41
CA TYR A 218 -26.13 -17.11 2.22
C TYR A 218 -26.66 -18.39 1.54
N PRO A 219 -25.82 -19.35 1.09
CA PRO A 219 -26.29 -20.59 0.50
C PRO A 219 -27.00 -21.48 1.52
N ALA A 220 -26.54 -21.55 2.78
CA ALA A 220 -27.23 -22.35 3.80
C ALA A 220 -28.69 -21.88 3.96
N LYS A 221 -28.93 -20.58 4.09
CA LYS A 221 -30.29 -20.05 4.24
C LYS A 221 -31.12 -20.19 2.97
N TYR A 222 -30.51 -20.00 1.80
CA TYR A 222 -31.20 -20.08 0.51
C TYR A 222 -31.56 -21.53 0.14
N LEU A 223 -30.64 -22.48 0.30
CA LEU A 223 -30.87 -23.89 -0.01
C LEU A 223 -31.81 -24.56 1.01
N THR A 224 -31.71 -24.26 2.31
CA THR A 224 -32.68 -24.81 3.28
C THR A 224 -34.10 -24.42 2.88
N ARG A 225 -34.33 -23.16 2.47
CA ARG A 225 -35.65 -22.69 1.99
C ARG A 225 -36.10 -23.27 0.65
N ARG A 226 -35.20 -23.78 -0.20
CA ARG A 226 -35.51 -24.27 -1.56
C ARG A 226 -35.62 -25.79 -1.65
N PHE A 227 -34.97 -26.53 -0.75
CA PHE A 227 -35.10 -27.98 -0.61
C PHE A 227 -36.17 -28.41 0.41
N LEU A 228 -36.76 -27.43 1.10
CA LEU A 228 -38.05 -27.51 1.74
C LEU A 228 -39.19 -27.40 0.73
#